data_AF-A0A1X1NBB0-F1
#
_entry.id   AF-A0A1X1NBB0-F1
#
_cell.length_a   1.000
_cell.length_b   1.000
_cell.length_c   1.000
_cell.angle_alpha   90.00
_cell.angle_beta   90.00
_cell.angle_gamma   90.00
#
_symmetry.space_group_name_H-M   'P 1'
#
loop_
_entity.id
_entity.type
_entity.pdbx_description
1 polymer ?
#
loop_
_entity_poly.entity_id
_entity_poly.type
_entity_poly.pdbx_seq_one_letter_code
_entity_poly.pdbx_strand_id
1 'polypeptide(L)'
;MADPIRIADPTCIADPTRSADPFVPASCLSDEPGLIDLVTLCELTAALAATPEVWRPVIRHRPDRRWYTRLLLSATVEVWLIGWYPGQQTEVHDHGGALGALTVAEGFVEEDQYDRSWTSSQVHRHGTGAVVGFDPTHIHRVANRGRQVATTIHAYSPPELSMRFAPAPADGGRAEDPRAVEIPPAAAAAATVLGPAVTIGAATAAMEAGRGDRRAPTHAVAGSGA
;
A
#
# COMPACT_ATOMS: atom_id res chain seq x y z
N MET A 1 32.70 13.19 32.09
CA MET A 1 31.61 14.18 31.94
C MET A 1 31.15 14.08 30.51
N ALA A 2 29.95 13.55 30.29
CA ALA A 2 29.36 13.44 28.96
C ALA A 2 28.66 14.76 28.64
N ASP A 3 28.91 15.28 27.44
CA ASP A 3 28.27 16.46 26.89
C ASP A 3 26.79 16.14 26.56
N PRO A 4 25.80 16.93 27.00
CA PRO A 4 24.42 16.66 26.65
C PRO A 4 24.16 17.01 25.17
N ILE A 5 23.59 16.05 24.45
CA ILE A 5 23.07 16.22 23.09
C ILE A 5 22.08 17.39 23.10
N ARG A 6 22.41 18.47 22.38
CA ARG A 6 21.48 19.56 22.10
C ARG A 6 20.41 19.04 21.15
N ILE A 7 19.18 18.96 21.63
CA ILE A 7 17.98 18.79 20.79
C ILE A 7 17.92 20.04 19.90
N ALA A 8 18.10 19.87 18.60
CA ALA A 8 17.89 20.94 17.63
C ALA A 8 16.39 21.31 17.61
N ASP A 9 16.10 22.62 17.58
CA ASP A 9 14.76 23.21 17.62
C ASP A 9 13.78 22.54 16.64
N PRO A 10 12.58 22.13 17.09
CA PRO A 10 11.54 21.59 16.22
C PRO A 10 10.72 22.73 15.64
N THR A 11 11.31 23.56 14.80
CA THR A 11 10.55 24.50 13.97
C THR A 11 10.78 24.18 12.51
N CYS A 12 9.99 23.22 12.01
CA CYS A 12 9.65 23.16 10.60
C CYS A 12 8.89 24.45 10.26
N ILE A 13 9.62 25.47 9.80
CA ILE A 13 8.99 26.66 9.22
C ILE A 13 8.29 26.17 7.95
N ALA A 14 6.95 26.17 7.98
CA ALA A 14 6.15 25.86 6.80
C ALA A 14 6.52 26.84 5.68
N ASP A 15 6.85 26.30 4.51
CA ASP A 15 7.05 27.10 3.31
C ASP A 15 5.70 27.76 2.92
N PRO A 16 5.59 29.09 2.97
CA PRO A 16 4.33 29.80 2.67
C PRO A 16 3.93 29.75 1.20
N THR A 17 4.77 29.17 0.33
CA THR A 17 4.43 28.91 -1.08
C THR A 17 3.76 27.56 -1.31
N ARG A 18 3.71 26.71 -0.28
CA ARG A 18 2.94 25.46 -0.33
C ARG A 18 1.45 25.81 -0.35
N SER A 19 0.71 25.25 -1.30
CA SER A 19 -0.76 25.41 -1.39
C SER A 19 -1.38 25.34 0.00
N ALA A 20 -2.24 26.32 0.32
CA ALA A 20 -2.94 26.39 1.60
C ALA A 20 -3.92 25.21 1.79
N ASP A 21 -4.30 24.55 0.69
CA ASP A 21 -5.17 23.40 0.74
C ASP A 21 -4.43 22.17 1.27
N PRO A 22 -5.02 21.45 2.24
CA PRO A 22 -4.39 20.26 2.80
C PRO A 22 -4.27 19.19 1.71
N PHE A 23 -3.10 18.54 1.66
CA PHE A 23 -2.80 17.47 0.69
C PHE A 23 -3.85 16.34 0.70
N VAL A 24 -4.39 16.03 1.88
CA VAL A 24 -5.57 15.18 2.05
C VAL A 24 -6.69 16.06 2.60
N PRO A 25 -7.87 16.13 1.96
CA PRO A 25 -9.00 16.91 2.46
C PRO A 25 -9.36 16.53 3.89
N ALA A 26 -9.71 17.51 4.72
CA ALA A 26 -10.05 17.27 6.14
C ALA A 26 -11.24 16.30 6.30
N SER A 27 -12.19 16.31 5.36
CA SER A 27 -13.30 15.37 5.31
C SER A 27 -12.84 13.91 5.21
N CYS A 28 -11.72 13.65 4.52
CA CYS A 28 -11.11 12.32 4.39
C CYS A 28 -10.36 11.88 5.65
N LEU A 29 -10.16 12.77 6.62
CA LEU A 29 -9.46 12.52 7.89
C LEU A 29 -10.41 12.49 9.10
N SER A 30 -11.72 12.44 8.86
CA SER A 30 -12.73 12.39 9.92
C SER A 30 -12.77 11.00 10.59
N ASP A 31 -12.85 11.00 11.92
CA ASP A 31 -13.13 9.81 12.73
C ASP A 31 -14.64 9.51 12.81
N GLU A 32 -15.48 10.47 12.43
CA GLU A 32 -16.93 10.29 12.36
C GLU A 32 -17.33 9.69 11.00
N PRO A 33 -18.24 8.70 10.97
CA PRO A 33 -18.75 8.15 9.73
C PRO A 33 -19.38 9.22 8.84
N GLY A 34 -19.10 9.12 7.55
CA GLY A 34 -19.58 10.08 6.57
C GLY A 34 -19.30 9.59 5.15
N LEU A 35 -19.81 10.34 4.19
CA LEU A 35 -19.60 10.06 2.77
C LEU A 35 -18.71 11.14 2.17
N ILE A 36 -17.71 10.70 1.42
CA ILE A 36 -16.94 11.53 0.51
C ILE A 36 -17.60 11.43 -0.87
N ASP A 37 -17.88 12.59 -1.47
CA ASP A 37 -18.44 12.65 -2.82
C ASP A 37 -17.42 12.22 -3.89
N LEU A 38 -17.94 11.90 -5.08
CA LEU A 38 -17.13 11.35 -6.15
C LEU A 38 -16.06 12.33 -6.67
N VAL A 39 -16.33 13.64 -6.65
CA VAL A 39 -15.36 14.64 -7.11
C VAL A 39 -14.16 14.66 -6.16
N THR A 40 -14.43 14.69 -4.86
CA THR A 40 -13.40 14.66 -3.81
C THR A 40 -12.58 13.36 -3.86
N LEU A 41 -13.21 12.20 -4.14
CA LEU A 41 -12.48 10.93 -4.31
C LEU A 41 -11.53 10.96 -5.53
N CYS A 42 -12.01 11.51 -6.66
CA CYS A 42 -11.18 11.68 -7.86
C CYS A 42 -10.00 12.61 -7.61
N GLU A 43 -10.23 13.76 -6.97
CA GLU A 43 -9.18 14.72 -6.61
C GLU A 43 -8.15 14.11 -5.65
N LEU A 44 -8.61 13.37 -4.63
CA LEU A 44 -7.75 12.69 -3.67
C LEU A 44 -6.81 11.68 -4.35
N THR A 45 -7.37 10.79 -5.19
CA THR A 45 -6.54 9.79 -5.89
C THR A 45 -5.59 10.42 -6.90
N ALA A 46 -6.00 11.49 -7.58
CA ALA A 46 -5.16 12.25 -8.49
C ALA A 46 -3.99 12.92 -7.78
N ALA A 47 -4.25 13.61 -6.65
CA ALA A 47 -3.22 14.28 -5.85
C ALA A 47 -2.19 13.28 -5.29
N LEU A 48 -2.66 12.13 -4.79
CA LEU A 48 -1.79 11.05 -4.31
C LEU A 48 -0.93 10.47 -5.44
N ALA A 49 -1.52 10.21 -6.61
CA ALA A 49 -0.80 9.67 -7.76
C ALA A 49 0.29 10.65 -8.25
N ALA A 50 -0.01 11.94 -8.24
CA ALA A 50 0.90 13.02 -8.62
C ALA A 50 2.00 13.33 -7.59
N THR A 51 2.01 12.64 -6.43
CA THR A 51 3.01 12.86 -5.36
C THR A 51 3.78 11.56 -5.06
N PRO A 52 4.76 11.19 -5.90
CA PRO A 52 5.47 9.92 -5.80
C PRO A 52 6.18 9.68 -4.47
N GLU A 53 6.54 10.75 -3.75
CA GLU A 53 7.19 10.70 -2.44
C GLU A 53 6.34 9.96 -1.39
N VAL A 54 5.01 9.96 -1.56
CA VAL A 54 4.06 9.30 -0.65
C VAL A 54 4.02 7.79 -0.87
N TRP A 55 4.18 7.31 -2.11
CA TRP A 55 3.91 5.92 -2.46
C TRP A 55 5.12 5.14 -3.02
N ARG A 56 6.10 5.78 -3.65
CA ARG A 56 7.29 5.10 -4.18
C ARG A 56 8.10 4.34 -3.14
N PRO A 57 8.28 4.85 -1.89
CA PRO A 57 9.01 4.09 -0.88
C PRO A 57 8.35 2.75 -0.52
N VAL A 58 7.02 2.65 -0.65
CA VAL A 58 6.23 1.50 -0.18
C VAL A 58 5.76 0.56 -1.30
N ILE A 59 5.51 1.06 -2.53
CA ILE A 59 5.02 0.24 -3.65
C ILE A 59 5.94 -0.96 -3.94
N ARG A 60 5.35 -2.12 -4.22
CA ARG A 60 6.07 -3.30 -4.71
C ARG A 60 5.33 -3.89 -5.91
N HIS A 61 6.09 -4.37 -6.88
CA HIS A 61 5.58 -5.15 -8.01
C HIS A 61 6.14 -6.56 -7.88
N ARG A 62 5.25 -7.54 -7.71
CA ARG A 62 5.61 -8.94 -7.41
C ARG A 62 5.04 -9.84 -8.51
N PRO A 63 5.85 -10.67 -9.19
CA PRO A 63 5.35 -11.53 -10.25
C PRO A 63 4.44 -12.65 -9.73
N ASP A 64 4.69 -13.12 -8.50
CA ASP A 64 4.04 -14.28 -7.90
C ASP A 64 2.65 -13.97 -7.31
N ARG A 65 2.38 -12.71 -6.96
CA ARG A 65 1.10 -12.28 -6.37
C ARG A 65 0.84 -10.80 -6.63
N ARG A 66 -0.43 -10.43 -6.76
CA ARG A 66 -0.82 -9.01 -6.76
C ARG A 66 -0.46 -8.40 -5.40
N TRP A 67 0.20 -7.26 -5.40
CA TRP A 67 0.62 -6.57 -4.19
C TRP A 67 -0.24 -5.34 -3.96
N TYR A 68 -0.65 -5.10 -2.72
CA TYR A 68 -1.44 -3.93 -2.35
C TYR A 68 -1.25 -3.58 -0.86
N THR A 69 -1.46 -2.31 -0.52
CA THR A 69 -1.48 -1.80 0.87
C THR A 69 -2.43 -0.61 0.98
N ARG A 70 -2.94 -0.34 2.18
CA ARG A 70 -3.68 0.91 2.46
C ARG A 70 -2.70 2.07 2.63
N LEU A 71 -2.98 3.22 2.00
CA LEU A 71 -2.31 4.50 2.24
C LEU A 71 -3.03 5.34 3.29
N LEU A 72 -4.37 5.25 3.32
CA LEU A 72 -5.23 5.96 4.25
C LEU A 72 -6.42 5.08 4.60
N LEU A 73 -6.83 5.12 5.86
CA LEU A 73 -8.10 4.60 6.35
C LEU A 73 -8.62 5.57 7.41
N SER A 74 -9.84 6.03 7.25
CA SER A 74 -10.60 6.83 8.22
C SER A 74 -12.03 6.30 8.31
N ALA A 75 -12.92 6.99 9.03
CA ALA A 75 -14.33 6.63 9.07
C ALA A 75 -15.10 7.03 7.79
N THR A 76 -14.48 7.81 6.90
CA THR A 76 -15.11 8.32 5.67
C THR A 76 -14.53 7.74 4.40
N VAL A 77 -13.26 7.31 4.39
CA VAL A 77 -12.60 6.81 3.17
C VAL A 77 -11.55 5.75 3.47
N GLU A 78 -11.40 4.79 2.57
CA GLU A 78 -10.23 3.91 2.49
C GLU A 78 -9.51 4.11 1.16
N VAL A 79 -8.19 4.25 1.21
CA VAL A 79 -7.34 4.48 0.04
C VAL A 79 -6.32 3.36 -0.08
N TRP A 80 -6.30 2.70 -1.22
CA TRP A 80 -5.44 1.58 -1.53
C TRP A 80 -4.41 1.93 -2.59
N LEU A 81 -3.17 1.50 -2.38
CA LEU A 81 -2.09 1.50 -3.36
C LEU A 81 -1.92 0.07 -3.87
N ILE A 82 -1.95 -0.12 -5.19
CA ILE A 82 -1.90 -1.44 -5.82
C ILE A 82 -0.78 -1.48 -6.85
N GLY A 83 0.07 -2.50 -6.75
CA GLY A 83 1.12 -2.81 -7.71
C GLY A 83 0.72 -3.98 -8.59
N TRP A 84 0.76 -3.76 -9.90
CA TRP A 84 0.39 -4.72 -10.93
C TRP A 84 1.63 -5.20 -11.68
N TYR A 85 2.02 -6.45 -11.47
CA TYR A 85 2.94 -7.09 -12.40
C TYR A 85 2.23 -7.40 -13.73
N PRO A 86 2.94 -7.41 -14.87
CA PRO A 86 2.39 -7.89 -16.13
C PRO A 86 1.55 -9.18 -15.96
N GLY A 87 0.35 -9.19 -16.55
CA GLY A 87 -0.57 -10.34 -16.56
C GLY A 87 -1.49 -10.42 -15.34
N GLN A 88 -1.27 -9.61 -14.32
CA GLN A 88 -2.10 -9.62 -13.13
C GLN A 88 -3.41 -8.89 -13.35
N GLN A 89 -4.46 -9.41 -12.71
CA GLN A 89 -5.81 -8.88 -12.78
C GLN A 89 -6.58 -9.15 -11.50
N THR A 90 -7.65 -8.41 -11.27
CA THR A 90 -8.66 -8.75 -10.26
C THR A 90 -9.59 -9.85 -10.77
N GLU A 91 -10.41 -10.38 -9.88
CA GLU A 91 -11.68 -10.97 -10.28
C GLU A 91 -12.67 -9.88 -10.71
N VAL A 92 -13.75 -10.28 -11.37
CA VAL A 92 -14.87 -9.37 -11.62
C VAL A 92 -15.58 -9.14 -10.29
N HIS A 93 -15.72 -7.88 -9.88
CA HIS A 93 -16.26 -7.52 -8.58
C HIS A 93 -16.99 -6.18 -8.60
N ASP A 94 -17.85 -5.99 -7.60
CA ASP A 94 -18.37 -4.68 -7.21
C ASP A 94 -17.69 -4.17 -5.93
N HIS A 95 -18.19 -3.06 -5.40
CA HIS A 95 -17.64 -2.38 -4.24
C HIS A 95 -18.61 -2.34 -3.04
N GLY A 96 -19.54 -3.29 -2.95
CA GLY A 96 -20.48 -3.36 -1.83
C GLY A 96 -21.43 -2.17 -1.68
N GLY A 97 -21.53 -1.30 -2.70
CA GLY A 97 -22.31 -0.06 -2.66
C GLY A 97 -21.49 1.21 -2.36
N ALA A 98 -20.16 1.13 -2.28
CA ALA A 98 -19.31 2.31 -2.15
C ALA A 98 -19.20 3.08 -3.48
N LEU A 99 -19.12 4.41 -3.38
CA LEU A 99 -18.51 5.23 -4.43
C LEU A 99 -17.02 4.89 -4.50
N GLY A 100 -16.43 5.00 -5.68
CA GLY A 100 -14.99 4.84 -5.80
C GLY A 100 -14.34 5.66 -6.90
N ALA A 101 -13.05 5.87 -6.73
CA ALA A 101 -12.18 6.47 -7.73
C ALA A 101 -10.89 5.65 -7.88
N LEU A 102 -10.35 5.63 -9.09
CA LEU A 102 -9.08 4.99 -9.46
C LEU A 102 -8.25 6.01 -10.23
N THR A 103 -6.99 6.20 -9.84
CA THR A 103 -5.99 6.90 -10.64
C THR A 103 -4.80 6.00 -10.95
N VAL A 104 -4.33 6.01 -12.20
CA VAL A 104 -3.10 5.30 -12.60
C VAL A 104 -1.89 6.19 -12.31
N ALA A 105 -1.07 5.81 -11.34
CA ALA A 105 0.13 6.56 -10.94
C ALA A 105 1.34 6.23 -11.83
N GLU A 106 1.44 5.00 -12.34
CA GLU A 106 2.51 4.56 -13.24
C GLU A 106 2.03 3.47 -14.20
N GLY A 107 2.53 3.46 -15.43
CA GLY A 107 2.20 2.45 -16.45
C GLY A 107 0.80 2.64 -17.02
N PHE A 108 0.12 1.52 -17.30
CA PHE A 108 -1.29 1.50 -17.70
C PHE A 108 -1.99 0.24 -17.18
N VAL A 109 -3.31 0.34 -17.03
CA VAL A 109 -4.19 -0.81 -16.79
C VAL A 109 -5.36 -0.77 -17.78
N GLU A 110 -6.00 -1.90 -17.95
CA GLU A 110 -7.29 -2.01 -18.62
C GLU A 110 -8.39 -2.29 -17.60
N GLU A 111 -9.56 -1.73 -17.86
CA GLU A 111 -10.77 -1.93 -17.09
C GLU A 111 -11.82 -2.58 -17.98
N ASP A 112 -12.24 -3.79 -17.63
CA ASP A 112 -13.41 -4.44 -18.22
C ASP A 112 -14.61 -4.11 -17.34
N GLN A 113 -15.63 -3.45 -17.89
CA GLN A 113 -16.87 -3.14 -17.19
C GLN A 113 -17.93 -4.21 -17.47
N TYR A 114 -18.79 -4.43 -16.48
CA TYR A 114 -19.84 -5.43 -16.49
C TYR A 114 -21.16 -4.82 -16.05
N ASP A 115 -22.26 -5.38 -16.56
CA ASP A 115 -23.59 -5.06 -16.06
C ASP A 115 -23.96 -5.91 -14.82
N ARG A 116 -25.15 -5.68 -14.25
CA ARG A 116 -25.65 -6.42 -13.08
C ARG A 116 -25.91 -7.90 -13.34
N SER A 117 -25.88 -8.35 -14.59
CA SER A 117 -25.93 -9.76 -14.98
C SER A 117 -24.55 -10.41 -15.07
N TRP A 118 -23.48 -9.68 -14.72
CA TRP A 118 -22.08 -10.09 -14.83
C TRP A 118 -21.65 -10.33 -16.29
N THR A 119 -22.29 -9.65 -17.23
CA THR A 119 -21.93 -9.70 -18.65
C THR A 119 -21.02 -8.52 -19.00
N SER A 120 -19.90 -8.80 -19.68
CA SER A 120 -18.95 -7.76 -20.09
C SER A 120 -19.61 -6.81 -21.09
N SER A 121 -19.56 -5.51 -20.81
CA SER A 121 -20.21 -4.46 -21.60
C SER A 121 -19.22 -3.61 -22.38
N GLN A 122 -18.09 -3.22 -21.75
CA GLN A 122 -17.10 -2.29 -22.30
C GLN A 122 -15.70 -2.61 -21.79
N VAL A 123 -14.68 -2.20 -22.56
CA VAL A 123 -13.26 -2.29 -22.15
C VAL A 123 -12.62 -0.92 -22.36
N HIS A 124 -11.96 -0.41 -21.33
CA HIS A 124 -11.25 0.87 -21.35
C HIS A 124 -9.77 0.66 -21.00
N ARG A 125 -8.91 1.51 -21.56
CA ARG A 125 -7.48 1.53 -21.23
C ARG A 125 -7.14 2.86 -20.57
N HIS A 126 -6.53 2.77 -19.39
CA HIS A 126 -6.19 3.91 -18.54
C HIS A 126 -4.68 4.00 -18.39
N GLY A 127 -4.08 5.06 -18.94
CA GLY A 127 -2.64 5.35 -18.82
C GLY A 127 -2.32 6.20 -17.60
N THR A 128 -1.03 6.41 -17.34
CA THR A 128 -0.55 7.28 -16.24
C THR A 128 -1.26 8.65 -16.24
N GLY A 129 -1.75 9.04 -15.07
CA GLY A 129 -2.53 10.26 -14.84
C GLY A 129 -4.03 10.14 -15.16
N ALA A 130 -4.50 9.04 -15.76
CA ALA A 130 -5.93 8.81 -15.97
C ALA A 130 -6.64 8.62 -14.63
N VAL A 131 -7.76 9.32 -14.48
CA VAL A 131 -8.64 9.28 -13.30
C VAL A 131 -10.00 8.76 -13.73
N VAL A 132 -10.53 7.78 -12.99
CA VAL A 132 -11.83 7.15 -13.24
C VAL A 132 -12.63 7.20 -11.95
N GLY A 133 -13.80 7.85 -11.98
CA GLY A 133 -14.79 7.80 -10.90
C GLY A 133 -15.93 6.87 -11.26
N PHE A 134 -16.48 6.16 -10.29
CA PHE A 134 -17.57 5.21 -10.50
C PHE A 134 -18.58 5.17 -9.35
N ASP A 135 -19.82 4.84 -9.70
CA ASP A 135 -20.98 4.83 -8.81
C ASP A 135 -21.12 3.52 -8.01
N PRO A 136 -22.02 3.46 -7.00
CA PRO A 136 -22.22 2.29 -6.15
C PRO A 136 -22.57 0.98 -6.85
N THR A 137 -22.98 1.03 -8.12
CA THR A 137 -23.40 -0.13 -8.91
C THR A 137 -22.36 -0.58 -9.91
N HIS A 138 -21.16 0.02 -9.88
CA HIS A 138 -20.06 -0.29 -10.77
C HIS A 138 -19.51 -1.69 -10.53
N ILE A 139 -19.41 -2.47 -11.61
CA ILE A 139 -18.89 -3.83 -11.61
C ILE A 139 -17.77 -3.89 -12.65
N HIS A 140 -16.58 -4.30 -12.23
CA HIS A 140 -15.44 -4.31 -13.13
C HIS A 140 -14.37 -5.36 -12.81
N ARG A 141 -13.45 -5.50 -13.76
CA ARG A 141 -12.16 -6.15 -13.60
C ARG A 141 -11.08 -5.16 -14.01
N VAL A 142 -10.05 -5.02 -13.18
CA VAL A 142 -8.85 -4.25 -13.53
C VAL A 142 -7.73 -5.23 -13.85
N ALA A 143 -7.07 -5.04 -14.99
CA ALA A 143 -6.04 -5.95 -15.50
C ALA A 143 -4.84 -5.18 -16.07
N ASN A 144 -3.62 -5.60 -15.71
CA ASN A 144 -2.41 -5.20 -16.41
C ASN A 144 -2.12 -6.20 -17.54
N ARG A 145 -2.70 -5.96 -18.73
CA ARG A 145 -2.42 -6.74 -19.95
C ARG A 145 -1.19 -6.23 -20.72
N GLY A 146 -0.38 -5.38 -20.09
CA GLY A 146 0.86 -4.85 -20.63
C GLY A 146 2.08 -5.70 -20.32
N ARG A 147 3.23 -5.25 -20.82
CA ARG A 147 4.56 -5.84 -20.55
C ARG A 147 5.35 -5.10 -19.48
N GLN A 148 4.87 -3.95 -19.04
CA GLN A 148 5.47 -3.14 -17.99
C GLN A 148 4.64 -3.26 -16.71
N VAL A 149 5.26 -3.00 -15.56
CA VAL A 149 4.52 -2.88 -14.30
C VAL A 149 3.60 -1.65 -14.36
N ALA A 150 2.54 -1.68 -13.56
CA ALA A 150 1.66 -0.54 -13.38
C ALA A 150 1.37 -0.32 -11.88
N THR A 151 1.08 0.92 -11.50
CA THR A 151 0.68 1.30 -10.15
C THR A 151 -0.61 2.09 -10.22
N THR A 152 -1.58 1.73 -9.39
CA THR A 152 -2.85 2.46 -9.27
C THR A 152 -3.12 2.82 -7.81
N ILE A 153 -3.84 3.92 -7.62
CA ILE A 153 -4.35 4.38 -6.32
C ILE A 153 -5.87 4.41 -6.40
N HIS A 154 -6.51 3.76 -5.46
CA HIS A 154 -7.96 3.60 -5.40
C HIS A 154 -8.48 4.23 -4.11
N ALA A 155 -9.62 4.92 -4.15
CA ALA A 155 -10.30 5.42 -2.96
C ALA A 155 -11.76 5.00 -2.96
N TYR A 156 -12.29 4.63 -1.79
CA TYR A 156 -13.66 4.15 -1.63
C TYR A 156 -14.35 4.81 -0.43
N SER A 157 -15.62 5.18 -0.60
CA SER A 157 -16.46 5.76 0.44
C SER A 157 -17.90 5.24 0.35
N PRO A 158 -18.51 4.75 1.45
CA PRO A 158 -17.89 4.59 2.77
C PRO A 158 -16.84 3.46 2.76
N PRO A 159 -15.92 3.44 3.74
CA PRO A 159 -14.83 2.46 3.78
C PRO A 159 -15.29 1.09 4.26
N GLU A 160 -14.51 0.06 3.94
CA GLU A 160 -14.61 -1.31 4.47
C GLU A 160 -15.91 -2.05 4.14
N LEU A 161 -16.57 -1.66 3.05
CA LEU A 161 -17.69 -2.43 2.51
C LEU A 161 -17.20 -3.73 1.86
N SER A 162 -17.99 -4.80 2.05
CA SER A 162 -17.68 -6.10 1.46
C SER A 162 -17.99 -6.13 -0.03
N MET A 163 -16.99 -6.47 -0.85
CA MET A 163 -17.16 -6.69 -2.28
C MET A 163 -17.95 -7.97 -2.56
N ARG A 164 -18.73 -7.95 -3.63
CA ARG A 164 -19.30 -9.15 -4.27
C ARG A 164 -18.52 -9.48 -5.53
N PHE A 165 -18.31 -10.76 -5.77
CA PHE A 165 -17.61 -11.26 -6.96
C PHE A 165 -18.59 -11.93 -7.91
N ALA A 166 -18.23 -11.97 -9.20
CA ALA A 166 -18.99 -12.74 -10.17
C ALA A 166 -19.13 -14.20 -9.70
N PRO A 167 -20.30 -14.82 -9.89
CA PRO A 167 -20.48 -16.23 -9.57
C PRO A 167 -19.45 -17.11 -10.26
N ALA A 168 -18.96 -18.14 -9.57
CA ALA A 168 -18.14 -19.15 -10.22
C ALA A 168 -18.96 -19.81 -11.36
N PRO A 169 -18.35 -20.07 -12.53
CA PRO A 169 -18.99 -20.89 -13.54
C PRO A 169 -19.44 -22.25 -12.97
N ALA A 170 -20.50 -22.80 -13.53
CA ALA A 170 -21.20 -23.99 -13.00
C ALA A 170 -20.31 -25.25 -12.94
N ASP A 171 -19.17 -25.26 -13.63
CA ASP A 171 -18.16 -26.30 -13.62
C ASP A 171 -17.15 -26.19 -12.46
N GLY A 172 -17.30 -25.18 -11.59
CA GLY A 172 -16.41 -24.93 -10.46
C GLY A 172 -15.07 -24.31 -10.86
N GLY A 173 -14.91 -23.91 -12.13
CA GLY A 173 -13.76 -23.13 -12.58
C GLY A 173 -13.77 -21.71 -12.01
N ARG A 174 -12.63 -21.01 -12.11
CA ARG A 174 -12.64 -19.55 -11.97
C ARG A 174 -13.08 -18.97 -13.32
N ALA A 175 -13.84 -17.88 -13.32
CA ALA A 175 -14.13 -17.16 -14.56
C ALA A 175 -12.81 -16.67 -15.19
N GLU A 176 -12.32 -17.42 -16.18
CA GLU A 176 -11.11 -17.08 -16.91
C GLU A 176 -11.30 -15.76 -17.65
N ASP A 177 -10.23 -14.96 -17.73
CA ASP A 177 -10.24 -13.78 -18.58
C ASP A 177 -9.94 -14.21 -20.02
N PRO A 178 -10.89 -14.11 -20.96
CA PRO A 178 -10.68 -14.49 -22.35
C PRO A 178 -9.65 -13.59 -23.06
N ARG A 179 -9.25 -12.47 -22.44
CA ARG A 179 -8.24 -11.54 -22.94
C ARG A 179 -6.93 -11.64 -22.17
N ALA A 180 -6.77 -12.64 -21.30
CA ALA A 180 -5.54 -12.83 -20.55
C ALA A 180 -4.37 -13.00 -21.52
N VAL A 181 -3.37 -12.13 -21.39
CA VAL A 181 -2.13 -12.27 -22.14
C VAL A 181 -1.25 -13.26 -21.38
N GLU A 182 -0.82 -14.33 -22.05
CA GLU A 182 0.17 -15.24 -21.50
C GLU A 182 1.50 -14.50 -21.34
N ILE A 183 1.96 -14.41 -20.10
CA ILE A 183 3.20 -13.70 -19.78
C ILE A 183 4.26 -14.76 -19.58
N PRO A 184 5.33 -14.77 -20.40
CA PRO A 184 6.43 -15.69 -20.20
C PRO A 184 6.90 -15.57 -18.75
N PRO A 185 7.23 -16.68 -18.07
CA PRO A 185 7.75 -16.62 -16.71
C PRO A 185 8.87 -15.60 -16.70
N ALA A 186 8.79 -14.64 -15.78
CA ALA A 186 9.83 -13.65 -15.60
C ALA A 186 11.14 -14.43 -15.52
N ALA A 187 12.02 -14.32 -16.52
CA ALA A 187 13.35 -14.90 -16.43
C ALA A 187 13.90 -14.34 -15.12
N ALA A 188 14.07 -15.22 -14.13
CA ALA A 188 14.39 -14.82 -12.78
C ALA A 188 15.55 -13.85 -12.87
N ALA A 189 15.28 -12.56 -12.64
CA ALA A 189 16.30 -11.55 -12.70
C ALA A 189 17.23 -11.90 -11.53
N ALA A 190 18.29 -12.64 -11.83
CA ALA A 190 19.34 -12.95 -10.90
C ALA A 190 19.85 -11.60 -10.42
N ALA A 191 19.51 -11.25 -9.19
CA ALA A 191 20.16 -10.20 -8.45
C ALA A 191 21.63 -10.60 -8.36
N THR A 192 22.41 -10.22 -9.35
CA THR A 192 23.86 -10.26 -9.25
C THR A 192 24.22 -9.17 -8.27
N VAL A 193 24.34 -9.57 -7.00
CA VAL A 193 24.97 -8.77 -5.96
C VAL A 193 26.45 -8.68 -6.33
N LEU A 194 26.83 -7.65 -7.08
CA LEU A 194 28.20 -7.16 -7.07
C LEU A 194 28.30 -6.15 -5.94
N GLY A 195 28.70 -6.61 -4.76
CA GLY A 195 29.19 -5.71 -3.72
C GLY A 195 30.58 -5.19 -4.08
N PRO A 196 31.03 -4.14 -3.37
CA PRO A 196 32.35 -4.18 -2.78
C PRO A 196 32.19 -4.46 -1.29
N ALA A 197 32.96 -5.43 -0.80
CA ALA A 197 33.09 -5.71 0.62
C ALA A 197 33.78 -4.51 1.30
N VAL A 198 33.05 -3.81 2.17
CA VAL A 198 33.69 -2.97 3.19
C VAL A 198 33.98 -3.88 4.38
N THR A 199 35.27 -4.19 4.56
CA THR A 199 35.77 -4.89 5.74
C THR A 199 35.94 -3.86 6.85
N ILE A 200 35.14 -3.95 7.92
CA ILE A 200 35.43 -3.24 9.16
C ILE A 200 36.42 -4.11 9.95
N GLY A 201 37.67 -3.67 10.00
CA GLY A 201 38.71 -4.31 10.81
C GLY A 201 38.38 -4.18 12.30
N ALA A 202 38.29 -5.33 12.98
CA ALA A 202 38.24 -5.37 14.43
C ALA A 202 39.62 -4.98 15.00
N ALA A 203 39.71 -3.81 15.62
CA ALA A 203 40.84 -3.45 16.46
C ALA A 203 40.64 -4.12 17.84
N THR A 204 41.51 -5.07 18.15
CA THR A 204 41.72 -5.58 19.51
C THR A 204 42.73 -4.68 20.21
N ALA A 205 42.39 -4.20 21.41
CA ALA A 205 43.37 -3.75 22.39
C ALA A 205 42.81 -3.91 23.81
N ALA A 206 43.68 -4.42 24.68
CA ALA A 206 43.44 -4.92 26.02
C ALA A 206 43.16 -3.83 27.06
N MET A 207 42.51 -4.24 28.16
CA MET A 207 42.87 -3.76 29.50
C MET A 207 42.71 -4.91 30.51
N GLU A 208 43.84 -5.32 31.06
CA GLU A 208 43.94 -6.21 32.22
C GLU A 208 43.66 -5.48 33.53
N ALA A 209 43.00 -6.23 34.42
CA ALA A 209 43.23 -6.42 35.86
C ALA A 209 43.23 -5.22 36.85
N GLY A 210 42.39 -5.35 37.89
CA GLY A 210 42.57 -4.57 39.11
C GLY A 210 41.54 -4.70 40.24
N ARG A 211 41.28 -5.93 40.72
CA ARG A 211 41.03 -6.34 42.12
C ARG A 211 40.10 -5.48 43.02
N GLY A 212 39.00 -6.11 43.49
CA GLY A 212 38.23 -5.65 44.65
C GLY A 212 37.36 -6.77 45.24
N ASP A 213 37.93 -7.49 46.21
CA ASP A 213 37.35 -8.56 47.02
C ASP A 213 36.22 -8.06 47.94
N ARG A 214 35.11 -8.82 48.06
CA ARG A 214 34.56 -9.30 49.34
C ARG A 214 33.26 -10.12 49.23
N ARG A 215 33.43 -11.42 49.49
CA ARG A 215 32.62 -12.37 50.29
C ARG A 215 31.12 -12.09 50.54
N ALA A 216 30.31 -13.08 50.16
CA ALA A 216 29.01 -13.38 50.75
C ALA A 216 29.13 -14.00 52.15
N PRO A 217 28.05 -13.95 52.94
CA PRO A 217 27.70 -15.08 53.79
C PRO A 217 26.26 -15.54 53.58
N THR A 218 26.14 -16.87 53.56
CA THR A 218 24.95 -17.68 53.82
C THR A 218 24.41 -17.43 55.23
N HIS A 219 23.09 -17.50 55.43
CA HIS A 219 22.49 -18.26 56.54
C HIS A 219 20.98 -18.46 56.31
N ALA A 220 20.57 -19.73 56.32
CA ALA A 220 19.22 -20.15 56.65
C ALA A 220 19.09 -20.24 58.18
N VAL A 221 17.89 -20.01 58.72
CA VAL A 221 17.32 -20.72 59.89
C VAL A 221 15.81 -20.41 59.98
N ALA A 222 15.10 -21.43 60.43
CA ALA A 222 13.66 -21.57 60.58
C ALA A 222 13.06 -20.85 61.81
N GLY A 223 11.74 -20.62 61.76
CA GLY A 223 10.81 -21.21 62.73
C GLY A 223 10.42 -20.44 64.01
N SER A 224 9.09 -20.26 64.14
CA SER A 224 8.25 -20.32 65.35
C SER A 224 7.93 -19.05 66.14
N GLY A 225 6.63 -18.71 66.14
CA GLY A 225 5.80 -18.78 67.35
C GLY A 225 5.52 -17.49 68.12
N ALA A 226 4.29 -16.97 67.99
CA ALA A 226 3.28 -16.85 69.05
C ALA A 226 1.96 -16.41 68.43
#